data_AF-A0A523K1G9-F1
#
_entry.id   AF-A0A523K1G9-F1
#
_cell.length_a   1.000
_cell.length_b   1.000
_cell.length_c   1.000
_cell.angle_alpha   90.00
_cell.angle_beta   90.00
_cell.angle_gamma   90.00
#
_symmetry.space_group_name_H-M   'P 1'
#
loop_
_entity.id
_entity.type
_entity.pdbx_description
1 polymer ?
#
loop_
_entity_poly.entity_id
_entity_poly.type
_entity_poly.pdbx_seq_one_letter_code
_entity_poly.pdbx_strand_id
1 'polypeptide(L)'
;MLAAFLVLPAPIVLSYPLDGFPSTGIIRLEAYRLASQGKRRPSFLTEGEMLPSAAISLGLLDNPGFKVPAPDPEISAKLREMLGADAGAYGVTLLDWSDPKRPIYAAHQPDYVQNPGSVGKIAVLLGWFSALADLYPDDVSARRALLYETEIVANDFIQHDSHDVPFWSWSQPQVDRRPIQIGDRGNVWTWLDWMASASSNAAASMLISELVLLRHFGQQYPVPADQAAAFFRDTPKSKLSRMLSDAIQQPLSTAGLDLTKLRQGSLFTRRGKAMLPGTNSVSTAGELARYLLLMEQGRLVDPWSSLEIKKLLYLTDSRIRYAASPVLEDSAVFFKSGSLYSCRAEKGFQCGKFLGNRLNYMNSVVIIESIDRSPALKYAVVVLSNVLKKDSSEIHQTLGRRVHALIQSLHPSTKLPFLEMGE
;
A
#
# COMPACT_ATOMS: atom_id res chain seq x y z
N MET A 1 -11.30 -58.24 -1.45
CA MET A 1 -11.14 -57.03 -0.60
C MET A 1 -10.65 -55.91 -1.50
N LEU A 2 -11.34 -54.76 -1.57
CA LEU A 2 -10.76 -53.54 -2.12
C LEU A 2 -10.41 -52.63 -0.94
N ALA A 3 -9.15 -52.19 -0.87
CA ALA A 3 -8.73 -51.17 0.08
C ALA A 3 -8.98 -49.78 -0.53
N ALA A 4 -9.95 -49.04 0.01
CA ALA A 4 -10.14 -47.65 -0.35
C ALA A 4 -9.03 -46.81 0.30
N PHE A 5 -8.13 -46.26 -0.50
CA PHE A 5 -7.15 -45.29 -0.01
C PHE A 5 -7.86 -44.00 0.38
N LEU A 6 -7.89 -43.69 1.67
CA LEU A 6 -8.40 -42.43 2.17
C LEU A 6 -7.38 -41.33 1.89
N VAL A 7 -7.56 -40.59 0.79
CA VAL A 7 -6.75 -39.41 0.49
C VAL A 7 -7.16 -38.30 1.46
N LEU A 8 -6.46 -38.21 2.59
CA LEU A 8 -6.57 -37.07 3.49
C LEU A 8 -6.09 -35.80 2.75
N PRO A 9 -6.85 -34.70 2.77
CA PRO A 9 -6.36 -33.44 2.24
C PRO A 9 -5.16 -32.98 3.06
N ALA A 10 -4.05 -32.67 2.39
CA ALA A 10 -2.88 -32.11 3.07
C ALA A 10 -3.24 -30.75 3.71
N PRO A 11 -2.76 -30.44 4.93
CA PRO A 11 -3.01 -29.15 5.56
C PRO A 11 -2.36 -28.05 4.73
N ILE A 12 -3.18 -27.15 4.17
CA ILE A 12 -2.71 -26.03 3.36
C ILE A 12 -2.08 -24.99 4.30
N VAL A 13 -0.75 -24.90 4.30
CA VAL A 13 -0.03 -23.85 5.03
C VAL A 13 -0.20 -22.53 4.26
N LEU A 14 -0.75 -21.51 4.92
CA LEU A 14 -1.10 -20.21 4.33
C LEU A 14 -0.36 -19.05 5.02
N SER A 15 -0.17 -17.93 4.30
CA SER A 15 0.73 -16.80 4.62
C SER A 15 0.40 -15.60 3.71
N TYR A 16 0.68 -14.30 3.95
CA TYR A 16 0.93 -13.43 5.14
C TYR A 16 -0.35 -12.57 5.39
N PRO A 17 -0.81 -12.02 6.56
CA PRO A 17 -0.21 -11.55 7.85
C PRO A 17 0.58 -12.47 8.81
N LEU A 18 0.80 -12.02 10.07
CA LEU A 18 1.87 -12.32 11.06
C LEU A 18 2.47 -13.73 11.02
N ASP A 19 1.62 -14.73 10.77
CA ASP A 19 1.96 -16.13 10.53
C ASP A 19 2.86 -16.40 9.31
N GLY A 20 2.98 -15.47 8.35
CA GLY A 20 3.54 -15.70 7.02
C GLY A 20 4.99 -15.30 6.77
N PHE A 21 5.81 -15.12 7.82
CA PHE A 21 7.27 -15.11 7.65
C PHE A 21 7.79 -16.33 6.83
N PRO A 22 7.30 -17.58 7.06
CA PRO A 22 7.76 -18.76 6.31
C PRO A 22 7.57 -18.71 4.80
N SER A 23 6.64 -17.91 4.26
CA SER A 23 6.43 -17.78 2.80
C SER A 23 7.01 -16.50 2.19
N THR A 24 7.54 -15.59 3.01
CA THR A 24 7.98 -14.26 2.56
C THR A 24 9.41 -13.92 2.97
N GLY A 25 9.94 -14.53 4.04
CA GLY A 25 11.26 -14.23 4.58
C GLY A 25 11.38 -12.86 5.27
N ILE A 26 10.30 -12.06 5.32
CA ILE A 26 10.32 -10.70 5.88
C ILE A 26 10.45 -10.79 7.40
N ILE A 27 11.66 -10.56 7.88
CA ILE A 27 12.07 -11.00 9.22
C ILE A 27 11.37 -10.27 10.39
N ARG A 28 10.94 -9.01 10.21
CA ARG A 28 10.23 -8.25 11.27
C ARG A 28 8.93 -8.93 11.72
N LEU A 29 8.32 -9.69 10.82
CA LEU A 29 6.97 -10.24 11.00
C LEU A 29 7.03 -11.44 11.95
N GLU A 30 8.09 -12.25 11.86
CA GLU A 30 8.44 -13.27 12.84
C GLU A 30 8.75 -12.67 14.21
N ALA A 31 9.50 -11.56 14.27
CA ALA A 31 9.77 -10.87 15.53
C ALA A 31 8.48 -10.38 16.22
N TYR A 32 7.51 -9.87 15.46
CA TYR A 32 6.19 -9.47 15.99
C TYR A 32 5.34 -10.69 16.40
N ARG A 33 5.41 -11.79 15.63
CA ARG A 33 4.75 -13.07 15.93
C ARG A 33 5.27 -13.67 17.25
N LEU A 34 6.59 -13.71 17.43
CA LEU A 34 7.25 -14.16 18.66
C LEU A 34 6.92 -13.26 19.86
N ALA A 35 6.95 -11.94 19.70
CA ALA A 35 6.53 -11.00 20.74
C ALA A 35 5.08 -11.23 21.19
N SER A 36 4.20 -11.66 20.28
CA SER A 36 2.80 -11.99 20.57
C SER A 36 2.62 -13.29 21.38
N GLN A 37 3.60 -14.21 21.36
CA GLN A 37 3.53 -15.48 22.10
C GLN A 37 3.89 -15.33 23.59
N GLY A 38 4.50 -14.21 24.00
CA GLY A 38 5.00 -13.98 25.36
C GLY A 38 3.96 -13.63 26.45
N LYS A 39 2.66 -13.66 26.11
CA LYS A 39 1.46 -13.11 26.80
C LYS A 39 1.00 -11.75 26.27
N ARG A 40 -0.26 -11.72 25.85
CA ARG A 40 -1.02 -10.58 25.28
C ARG A 40 -0.47 -10.06 23.93
N ARG A 41 -1.37 -9.39 23.20
CA ARG A 41 -1.08 -8.63 21.97
C ARG A 41 0.07 -7.64 22.23
N PRO A 42 1.06 -7.49 21.33
CA PRO A 42 2.08 -6.45 21.45
C PRO A 42 1.40 -5.08 21.55
N SER A 43 1.80 -4.24 22.51
CA SER A 43 1.10 -2.99 22.83
C SER A 43 1.12 -1.93 21.72
N PHE A 44 1.96 -2.12 20.70
CA PHE A 44 2.04 -1.27 19.51
C PHE A 44 1.16 -1.74 18.35
N LEU A 45 0.46 -2.89 18.49
CA LEU A 45 -0.50 -3.39 17.52
C LEU A 45 -1.94 -3.20 18.02
N THR A 46 -2.85 -2.94 17.09
CA THR A 46 -4.31 -2.88 17.29
C THR A 46 -4.95 -4.25 17.05
N GLU A 47 -6.24 -4.43 17.34
CA GLU A 47 -6.92 -5.72 17.16
C GLU A 47 -7.10 -6.05 15.68
N GLY A 48 -7.47 -5.03 14.90
CA GLY A 48 -7.47 -5.07 13.44
C GLY A 48 -6.08 -5.15 12.78
N GLU A 49 -4.99 -5.35 13.53
CA GLU A 49 -3.65 -5.69 13.02
C GLU A 49 -3.23 -7.15 13.31
N MET A 50 -4.08 -7.90 14.02
CA MET A 50 -3.81 -9.29 14.44
C MET A 50 -4.51 -10.36 13.58
N LEU A 51 -5.08 -10.00 12.41
CA LEU A 51 -5.66 -11.01 11.52
C LEU A 51 -4.58 -12.00 11.03
N PRO A 52 -4.93 -13.28 10.81
CA PRO A 52 -4.08 -14.25 10.14
C PRO A 52 -4.26 -14.20 8.62
N SER A 53 -3.34 -14.82 7.88
CA SER A 53 -3.27 -14.73 6.42
C SER A 53 -4.52 -15.14 5.67
N ALA A 54 -5.19 -16.21 6.13
CA ALA A 54 -6.41 -16.73 5.52
C ALA A 54 -7.65 -15.83 5.75
N ALA A 55 -7.58 -14.84 6.65
CA ALA A 55 -8.66 -13.88 6.87
C ALA A 55 -8.61 -12.69 5.90
N ILE A 56 -7.45 -12.36 5.32
CA ILE A 56 -7.37 -11.35 4.26
C ILE A 56 -7.85 -11.97 2.94
N SER A 57 -8.87 -11.35 2.36
CA SER A 57 -9.51 -11.77 1.10
C SER A 57 -9.78 -10.56 0.21
N LEU A 58 -10.11 -10.79 -1.06
CA LEU A 58 -10.51 -9.75 -2.01
C LEU A 58 -12.03 -9.56 -1.94
N GLY A 59 -12.48 -8.40 -1.45
CA GLY A 59 -13.87 -8.16 -1.04
C GLY A 59 -14.89 -8.08 -2.18
N LEU A 60 -14.44 -8.01 -3.44
CA LEU A 60 -15.29 -7.89 -4.64
C LEU A 60 -14.93 -8.91 -5.74
N LEU A 61 -14.07 -9.90 -5.46
CA LEU A 61 -13.66 -10.93 -6.43
C LEU A 61 -14.86 -11.71 -6.98
N ASP A 62 -15.73 -12.19 -6.09
CA ASP A 62 -16.98 -12.90 -6.43
C ASP A 62 -18.10 -11.96 -6.92
N ASN A 63 -17.80 -10.67 -7.11
CA ASN A 63 -18.73 -9.65 -7.59
C ASN A 63 -18.23 -9.01 -8.90
N PRO A 64 -17.95 -9.77 -9.98
CA PRO A 64 -17.42 -9.24 -11.25
C PRO A 64 -18.40 -8.28 -11.95
N GLY A 65 -19.69 -8.33 -11.63
CA GLY A 65 -20.71 -7.39 -12.10
C GLY A 65 -20.78 -6.07 -11.32
N PHE A 66 -19.97 -5.89 -10.27
CA PHE A 66 -19.99 -4.69 -9.41
C PHE A 66 -19.65 -3.42 -10.20
N LYS A 67 -20.48 -2.40 -10.04
CA LYS A 67 -20.33 -1.08 -10.66
C LYS A 67 -20.43 0.00 -9.58
N VAL A 68 -19.53 0.97 -9.65
CA VAL A 68 -19.61 2.20 -8.84
C VAL A 68 -20.84 2.99 -9.32
N PRO A 69 -21.78 3.36 -8.43
CA PRO A 69 -22.93 4.19 -8.79
C PRO A 69 -22.50 5.64 -9.05
N ALA A 70 -23.45 6.48 -9.50
CA ALA A 70 -23.25 7.92 -9.48
C ALA A 70 -23.02 8.42 -8.03
N PRO A 71 -22.26 9.51 -7.80
CA PRO A 71 -22.06 10.06 -6.46
C PRO A 71 -23.39 10.44 -5.80
N ASP A 72 -23.64 9.91 -4.60
CA ASP A 72 -24.77 10.29 -3.77
C ASP A 72 -24.62 11.76 -3.34
N PRO A 73 -25.61 12.63 -3.60
CA PRO A 73 -25.47 14.07 -3.36
C PRO A 73 -25.49 14.42 -1.87
N GLU A 74 -26.23 13.70 -1.03
CA GLU A 74 -26.29 13.98 0.41
C GLU A 74 -25.03 13.53 1.12
N ILE A 75 -24.54 12.34 0.82
CA ILE A 75 -23.32 11.77 1.40
C ILE A 75 -22.11 12.56 0.90
N SER A 76 -22.11 13.01 -0.36
CA SER A 76 -21.08 13.93 -0.88
C SER A 76 -21.12 15.31 -0.19
N ALA A 77 -22.30 15.84 0.10
CA ALA A 77 -22.45 17.07 0.89
C ALA A 77 -21.94 16.89 2.33
N LYS A 78 -22.29 15.77 2.99
CA LYS A 78 -21.80 15.40 4.33
C LYS A 78 -20.27 15.27 4.34
N LEU A 79 -19.66 14.60 3.35
CA LEU A 79 -18.19 14.52 3.21
C LEU A 79 -17.55 15.90 3.08
N ARG A 80 -18.13 16.80 2.27
CA ARG A 80 -17.64 18.18 2.12
C ARG A 80 -17.75 18.98 3.42
N GLU A 81 -18.84 18.82 4.17
CA GLU A 81 -19.03 19.46 5.48
C GLU A 81 -17.99 18.98 6.51
N MET A 82 -17.66 17.67 6.52
CA MET A 82 -16.66 17.10 7.43
C MET A 82 -15.26 17.72 7.28
N LEU A 83 -14.96 18.33 6.13
CA LEU A 83 -13.69 19.03 5.82
C LEU A 83 -13.69 20.51 6.26
N GLY A 84 -14.85 21.09 6.54
CA GLY A 84 -15.00 22.47 6.99
C GLY A 84 -14.50 23.53 5.99
N ALA A 85 -13.96 24.63 6.50
CA ALA A 85 -13.54 25.77 5.69
C ALA A 85 -12.43 25.45 4.66
N ASP A 86 -11.58 24.47 4.95
CA ASP A 86 -10.47 24.08 4.06
C ASP A 86 -10.92 23.21 2.88
N ALA A 87 -12.20 22.82 2.78
CA ALA A 87 -12.69 21.82 1.82
C ALA A 87 -12.29 22.07 0.35
N GLY A 88 -12.11 23.33 -0.08
CA GLY A 88 -11.62 23.65 -1.42
C GLY A 88 -10.23 23.09 -1.75
N ALA A 89 -9.40 22.82 -0.74
CA ALA A 89 -8.05 22.26 -0.87
C ALA A 89 -7.99 20.73 -0.75
N TYR A 90 -9.13 20.03 -0.89
CA TYR A 90 -9.26 18.57 -0.78
C TYR A 90 -9.94 17.94 -2.00
N GLY A 91 -9.41 16.81 -2.45
CA GLY A 91 -10.13 15.79 -3.23
C GLY A 91 -10.39 14.56 -2.35
N VAL A 92 -11.66 14.16 -2.23
CA VAL A 92 -12.09 13.04 -1.37
C VAL A 92 -13.07 12.14 -2.11
N THR A 93 -12.94 10.83 -1.91
CA THR A 93 -13.92 9.83 -2.37
C THR A 93 -14.16 8.77 -1.29
N LEU A 94 -15.41 8.35 -1.16
CA LEU A 94 -15.87 7.21 -0.35
C LEU A 94 -16.54 6.21 -1.29
N LEU A 95 -16.12 4.94 -1.24
CA LEU A 95 -16.80 3.82 -1.89
C LEU A 95 -17.09 2.76 -0.82
N ASP A 96 -18.36 2.52 -0.55
CA ASP A 96 -18.84 1.53 0.42
C ASP A 96 -19.51 0.37 -0.31
N TRP A 97 -19.11 -0.85 0.03
CA TRP A 97 -19.64 -2.12 -0.47
C TRP A 97 -19.97 -3.10 0.67
N SER A 98 -20.30 -2.59 1.86
CA SER A 98 -20.81 -3.39 2.98
C SER A 98 -22.06 -4.19 2.59
N ASP A 99 -22.88 -3.65 1.68
CA ASP A 99 -23.78 -4.42 0.81
C ASP A 99 -23.30 -4.30 -0.66
N PRO A 100 -22.63 -5.32 -1.24
CA PRO A 100 -22.19 -5.28 -2.64
C PRO A 100 -23.31 -5.19 -3.68
N LYS A 101 -24.57 -5.45 -3.30
CA LYS A 101 -25.74 -5.29 -4.18
C LYS A 101 -26.32 -3.87 -4.14
N ARG A 102 -25.97 -3.08 -3.12
CA ARG A 102 -26.41 -1.70 -2.93
C ARG A 102 -25.22 -0.80 -2.52
N PRO A 103 -24.13 -0.78 -3.31
CA PRO A 103 -22.97 0.02 -2.98
C PRO A 103 -23.31 1.51 -2.95
N ILE A 104 -22.55 2.26 -2.16
CA ILE A 104 -22.66 3.71 -2.04
C ILE A 104 -21.35 4.33 -2.52
N TYR A 105 -21.44 5.34 -3.38
CA TYR A 105 -20.31 6.16 -3.78
C TYR A 105 -20.59 7.62 -3.46
N ALA A 106 -19.60 8.34 -2.94
CA ALA A 106 -19.71 9.77 -2.66
C ALA A 106 -18.35 10.44 -2.87
N ALA A 107 -18.36 11.69 -3.35
CA ALA A 107 -17.15 12.36 -3.78
C ALA A 107 -17.20 13.88 -3.65
N HIS A 108 -16.07 14.48 -3.31
CA HIS A 108 -15.84 15.92 -3.34
C HIS A 108 -14.54 16.19 -4.10
N GLN A 109 -14.62 16.92 -5.23
CA GLN A 109 -13.52 17.15 -6.18
C GLN A 109 -12.72 15.87 -6.57
N PRO A 110 -13.38 14.78 -7.01
CA PRO A 110 -12.71 13.50 -7.27
C PRO A 110 -11.58 13.59 -8.31
N ASP A 111 -11.72 14.46 -9.31
CA ASP A 111 -10.76 14.66 -10.41
C ASP A 111 -9.69 15.72 -10.13
N TYR A 112 -9.58 16.27 -8.91
CA TYR A 112 -8.55 17.26 -8.59
C TYR A 112 -7.14 16.65 -8.68
N VAL A 113 -6.34 17.11 -9.65
CA VAL A 113 -5.01 16.58 -9.93
C VAL A 113 -3.96 17.21 -9.00
N GLN A 114 -3.32 16.38 -8.17
CA GLN A 114 -2.13 16.78 -7.41
C GLN A 114 -1.05 15.69 -7.38
N ASN A 115 0.03 15.89 -6.63
CA ASN A 115 1.10 14.89 -6.53
C ASN A 115 0.79 13.84 -5.45
N PRO A 116 0.99 12.53 -5.71
CA PRO A 116 0.66 11.47 -4.74
C PRO A 116 1.64 11.37 -3.55
N GLY A 117 2.86 11.90 -3.65
CA GLY A 117 3.92 11.60 -2.68
C GLY A 117 4.11 10.08 -2.53
N SER A 118 4.34 9.59 -1.31
CA SER A 118 4.48 8.15 -1.04
C SER A 118 3.23 7.28 -1.31
N VAL A 119 2.05 7.85 -1.64
CA VAL A 119 0.94 7.03 -2.17
C VAL A 119 1.30 6.45 -3.54
N GLY A 120 2.14 7.12 -4.33
CA GLY A 120 2.60 6.65 -5.64
C GLY A 120 3.43 5.35 -5.59
N LYS A 121 3.80 4.87 -4.39
CA LYS A 121 4.46 3.57 -4.20
C LYS A 121 3.54 2.38 -4.55
N ILE A 122 2.21 2.56 -4.57
CA ILE A 122 1.29 1.52 -5.06
C ILE A 122 1.49 1.21 -6.55
N ALA A 123 1.95 2.17 -7.37
CA ALA A 123 2.31 1.91 -8.76
C ALA A 123 3.58 1.04 -8.89
N VAL A 124 4.47 1.09 -7.90
CA VAL A 124 5.67 0.22 -7.84
C VAL A 124 5.27 -1.20 -7.43
N LEU A 125 4.33 -1.35 -6.49
CA LEU A 125 3.72 -2.65 -6.16
C LEU A 125 3.08 -3.26 -7.42
N LEU A 126 2.21 -2.51 -8.10
CA LEU A 126 1.57 -2.94 -9.34
C LEU A 126 2.59 -3.34 -10.42
N GLY A 127 3.66 -2.56 -10.59
CA GLY A 127 4.71 -2.86 -11.56
C GLY A 127 5.45 -4.17 -11.29
N TRP A 128 5.76 -4.47 -10.03
CA TRP A 128 6.36 -5.75 -9.65
C TRP A 128 5.45 -6.93 -9.94
N PHE A 129 4.20 -6.91 -9.48
CA PHE A 129 3.28 -8.03 -9.72
C PHE A 129 2.90 -8.17 -11.20
N SER A 130 2.82 -7.06 -11.96
CA SER A 130 2.65 -7.10 -13.42
C SER A 130 3.86 -7.71 -14.11
N ALA A 131 5.09 -7.38 -13.72
CA ALA A 131 6.29 -7.98 -14.32
C ALA A 131 6.44 -9.48 -13.98
N LEU A 132 5.99 -9.90 -12.79
CA LEU A 132 5.92 -11.31 -12.42
C LEU A 132 4.86 -12.08 -13.23
N ALA A 133 3.72 -11.46 -13.53
CA ALA A 133 2.71 -12.04 -14.41
C ALA A 133 3.13 -12.07 -15.89
N ASP A 134 3.80 -11.01 -16.37
CA ASP A 134 4.37 -10.97 -17.73
C ASP A 134 5.44 -12.07 -17.93
N LEU A 135 6.21 -12.40 -16.88
CA LEU A 135 7.31 -13.38 -16.93
C LEU A 135 6.85 -14.83 -16.65
N TYR A 136 5.87 -15.01 -15.77
CA TYR A 136 5.34 -16.30 -15.34
C TYR A 136 3.79 -16.26 -15.31
N PRO A 137 3.13 -16.23 -16.49
CA PRO A 137 1.68 -16.01 -16.58
C PRO A 137 0.87 -17.05 -15.81
N ASP A 138 1.20 -18.34 -15.93
CA ASP A 138 0.44 -19.43 -15.31
C ASP A 138 1.15 -20.07 -14.09
N ASP A 139 2.38 -19.63 -13.77
CA ASP A 139 3.18 -20.21 -12.68
C ASP A 139 3.35 -19.25 -11.49
N VAL A 140 2.36 -19.25 -10.60
CA VAL A 140 2.40 -18.52 -9.33
C VAL A 140 3.50 -19.03 -8.38
N SER A 141 3.97 -20.28 -8.54
CA SER A 141 5.07 -20.81 -7.72
C SER A 141 6.40 -20.18 -8.11
N ALA A 142 6.70 -20.06 -9.41
CA ALA A 142 7.86 -19.33 -9.90
C ALA A 142 7.85 -17.84 -9.48
N ARG A 143 6.68 -17.18 -9.49
CA ARG A 143 6.55 -15.80 -8.97
C ARG A 143 6.91 -15.70 -7.48
N ARG A 144 6.47 -16.67 -6.66
CA ARG A 144 6.79 -16.73 -5.22
C ARG A 144 8.28 -17.02 -4.98
N ALA A 145 8.85 -17.96 -5.73
CA ALA A 145 10.26 -18.29 -5.67
C ALA A 145 11.12 -17.06 -5.97
N LEU A 146 10.87 -16.35 -7.09
CA LEU A 146 11.62 -15.13 -7.43
C LEU A 146 11.55 -14.08 -6.29
N LEU A 147 10.35 -13.81 -5.75
CA LEU A 147 10.18 -12.84 -4.66
C LEU A 147 10.86 -13.25 -3.33
N TYR A 148 10.97 -14.55 -3.06
CA TYR A 148 11.53 -15.09 -1.82
C TYR A 148 13.06 -15.31 -1.90
N GLU A 149 13.55 -15.82 -3.02
CA GLU A 149 14.94 -16.28 -3.22
C GLU A 149 15.84 -15.18 -3.78
N THR A 150 15.30 -14.19 -4.51
CA THR A 150 16.11 -13.10 -5.05
C THR A 150 16.48 -12.10 -3.95
N GLU A 151 17.75 -12.14 -3.51
CA GLU A 151 18.33 -11.11 -2.64
C GLU A 151 18.67 -9.84 -3.43
N ILE A 152 18.17 -8.70 -2.95
CA ILE A 152 18.54 -7.37 -3.43
C ILE A 152 19.50 -6.74 -2.41
N VAL A 153 20.63 -6.24 -2.90
CA VAL A 153 21.67 -5.57 -2.08
C VAL A 153 21.61 -4.06 -2.30
N ALA A 154 21.49 -3.30 -1.21
CA ALA A 154 21.38 -1.86 -1.21
C ALA A 154 22.63 -1.18 -1.84
N ASN A 155 22.41 -0.31 -2.81
CA ASN A 155 23.47 0.39 -3.54
C ASN A 155 23.17 1.89 -3.68
N ASP A 156 23.94 2.60 -4.51
CA ASP A 156 23.84 4.03 -4.77
C ASP A 156 22.41 4.57 -5.03
N PHE A 157 21.49 3.75 -5.54
CA PHE A 157 20.08 4.14 -5.72
C PHE A 157 19.38 4.58 -4.41
N ILE A 158 19.88 4.23 -3.22
CA ILE A 158 19.26 4.60 -1.93
C ILE A 158 19.53 6.04 -1.46
N GLN A 159 20.54 6.74 -2.00
CA GLN A 159 21.17 7.84 -1.25
C GLN A 159 20.20 9.00 -0.86
N HIS A 160 20.24 9.30 0.45
CA HIS A 160 19.31 10.12 1.23
C HIS A 160 17.87 9.60 1.27
N ASP A 161 17.56 8.89 2.35
CA ASP A 161 16.21 8.70 2.87
C ASP A 161 16.19 9.07 4.37
N SER A 162 15.00 9.36 4.90
CA SER A 162 14.75 9.76 6.29
C SER A 162 13.61 8.93 6.92
N HIS A 163 13.41 7.71 6.43
CA HIS A 163 12.47 6.73 6.96
C HIS A 163 13.28 5.58 7.54
N ASP A 164 13.07 5.30 8.83
CA ASP A 164 13.70 4.18 9.50
C ASP A 164 12.94 2.90 9.17
N VAL A 165 13.63 1.88 8.69
CA VAL A 165 13.06 0.55 8.43
C VAL A 165 13.47 -0.42 9.54
N PRO A 166 12.64 -1.44 9.84
CA PRO A 166 12.93 -2.42 10.88
C PRO A 166 13.96 -3.47 10.42
N PHE A 167 14.92 -3.74 11.31
CA PHE A 167 15.90 -4.83 11.19
C PHE A 167 15.79 -5.74 12.42
N TRP A 168 15.92 -7.06 12.23
CA TRP A 168 15.94 -8.03 13.32
C TRP A 168 16.78 -9.26 12.95
N SER A 169 17.31 -9.95 13.97
CA SER A 169 17.86 -11.30 13.84
C SER A 169 17.47 -12.14 15.07
N TRP A 170 17.52 -13.47 14.94
CA TRP A 170 17.19 -14.43 16.00
C TRP A 170 17.97 -14.25 17.32
N SER A 171 19.08 -13.50 17.31
CA SER A 171 19.89 -13.18 18.49
C SER A 171 19.54 -11.82 19.14
N GLN A 172 18.63 -11.04 18.57
CA GLN A 172 18.24 -9.72 19.07
C GLN A 172 16.95 -9.76 19.91
N PRO A 173 16.92 -9.16 21.11
CA PRO A 173 15.75 -9.18 21.99
C PRO A 173 14.61 -8.26 21.51
N GLN A 174 14.88 -7.36 20.56
CA GLN A 174 13.93 -6.38 20.02
C GLN A 174 14.31 -6.02 18.58
N VAL A 175 13.35 -5.50 17.82
CA VAL A 175 13.55 -5.01 16.45
C VAL A 175 14.27 -3.65 16.49
N ASP A 176 15.42 -3.56 15.83
CA ASP A 176 16.16 -2.31 15.64
C ASP A 176 15.59 -1.48 14.48
N ARG A 177 15.83 -0.17 14.47
CA ARG A 177 15.26 0.77 13.51
C ARG A 177 16.26 1.82 13.06
N ARG A 178 16.50 1.90 11.75
CA ARG A 178 17.42 2.87 11.13
C ARG A 178 17.13 3.06 9.64
N PRO A 179 17.70 4.08 8.98
CA PRO A 179 17.64 4.18 7.53
C PRO A 179 18.43 3.04 6.87
N ILE A 180 18.05 2.70 5.64
CA ILE A 180 18.77 1.75 4.80
C ILE A 180 20.15 2.33 4.42
N GLN A 181 21.18 1.50 4.51
CA GLN A 181 22.58 1.80 4.23
C GLN A 181 23.10 0.97 3.05
N ILE A 182 24.16 1.40 2.38
CA ILE A 182 24.75 0.66 1.26
C ILE A 182 25.34 -0.65 1.80
N GLY A 183 25.02 -1.77 1.15
CA GLY A 183 25.37 -3.12 1.60
C GLY A 183 24.30 -3.83 2.44
N ASP A 184 23.20 -3.15 2.84
CA ASP A 184 22.03 -3.82 3.42
C ASP A 184 21.43 -4.85 2.45
N ARG A 185 20.85 -5.92 3.00
CA ARG A 185 20.33 -7.07 2.25
C ARG A 185 18.91 -7.40 2.67
N GLY A 186 18.17 -7.98 1.73
CA GLY A 186 16.83 -8.53 1.93
C GLY A 186 16.33 -9.12 0.63
N ASN A 187 15.42 -10.09 0.70
CA ASN A 187 14.73 -10.58 -0.49
C ASN A 187 13.69 -9.56 -1.00
N VAL A 188 13.17 -9.74 -2.22
CA VAL A 188 12.23 -8.77 -2.83
C VAL A 188 11.03 -8.50 -1.92
N TRP A 189 10.49 -9.51 -1.25
CA TRP A 189 9.45 -9.35 -0.23
C TRP A 189 9.83 -8.36 0.88
N THR A 190 11.04 -8.46 1.44
CA THR A 190 11.55 -7.54 2.48
C THR A 190 11.65 -6.10 1.96
N TRP A 191 12.07 -5.93 0.71
CA TRP A 191 12.13 -4.61 0.07
C TRP A 191 10.73 -4.03 -0.23
N LEU A 192 9.78 -4.86 -0.68
CA LEU A 192 8.37 -4.50 -0.88
C LEU A 192 7.72 -4.05 0.44
N ASP A 193 7.99 -4.76 1.53
CA ASP A 193 7.55 -4.41 2.88
C ASP A 193 8.15 -3.07 3.34
N TRP A 194 9.48 -2.90 3.32
CA TRP A 194 10.13 -1.64 3.67
C TRP A 194 9.62 -0.44 2.86
N MET A 195 9.25 -0.64 1.59
CA MET A 195 8.62 0.39 0.75
C MET A 195 7.17 0.69 1.15
N ALA A 196 6.34 -0.33 1.37
CA ALA A 196 4.91 -0.15 1.63
C ALA A 196 4.66 0.30 3.08
N SER A 197 5.19 -0.49 4.02
CA SER A 197 4.97 -0.44 5.46
C SER A 197 5.68 0.75 6.11
N ALA A 198 7.02 0.74 6.14
CA ALA A 198 7.83 1.85 6.66
C ALA A 198 7.89 3.06 5.70
N SER A 199 7.25 2.96 4.54
CA SER A 199 7.16 4.02 3.54
C SER A 199 8.51 4.48 2.96
N SER A 200 9.56 3.66 3.01
CA SER A 200 10.92 4.07 2.61
C SER A 200 11.02 4.54 1.15
N ASN A 201 11.78 5.61 0.94
CA ASN A 201 12.19 6.11 -0.38
C ASN A 201 13.40 5.35 -0.91
N ALA A 202 14.32 4.92 -0.04
CA ALA A 202 15.44 4.06 -0.38
C ALA A 202 14.93 2.73 -0.97
N ALA A 203 14.03 2.05 -0.24
CA ALA A 203 13.45 0.79 -0.70
C ALA A 203 12.69 0.92 -2.01
N ALA A 204 11.86 1.97 -2.15
CA ALA A 204 11.15 2.24 -3.40
C ALA A 204 12.09 2.54 -4.58
N SER A 205 13.26 3.15 -4.33
CA SER A 205 14.20 3.48 -5.40
C SER A 205 15.00 2.25 -5.86
N MET A 206 15.35 1.36 -4.92
CA MET A 206 15.90 0.03 -5.23
C MET A 206 14.89 -0.82 -6.00
N LEU A 207 13.65 -0.96 -5.51
CA LEU A 207 12.60 -1.71 -6.20
C LEU A 207 12.33 -1.20 -7.62
N ILE A 208 12.46 0.10 -7.88
CA ILE A 208 12.29 0.64 -9.24
C ILE A 208 13.50 0.30 -10.13
N SER A 209 14.75 0.36 -9.64
CA SER A 209 15.90 -0.07 -10.45
C SER A 209 15.87 -1.58 -10.71
N GLU A 210 15.56 -2.37 -9.70
CA GLU A 210 15.46 -3.83 -9.79
C GLU A 210 14.30 -4.26 -10.72
N LEU A 211 13.17 -3.56 -10.72
CA LEU A 211 12.08 -3.80 -11.68
C LEU A 211 12.48 -3.51 -13.14
N VAL A 212 13.33 -2.49 -13.37
CA VAL A 212 13.88 -2.21 -14.70
C VAL A 212 14.88 -3.30 -15.12
N LEU A 213 15.65 -3.87 -14.18
CA LEU A 213 16.51 -5.04 -14.47
C LEU A 213 15.66 -6.27 -14.81
N LEU A 214 14.63 -6.58 -14.01
CA LEU A 214 13.69 -7.68 -14.25
C LEU A 214 13.03 -7.58 -15.63
N ARG A 215 12.47 -6.42 -15.99
CA ARG A 215 11.85 -6.20 -17.32
C ARG A 215 12.86 -6.16 -18.47
N HIS A 216 14.15 -5.93 -18.21
CA HIS A 216 15.17 -5.96 -19.25
C HIS A 216 15.74 -7.36 -19.49
N PHE A 217 16.08 -8.08 -18.42
CA PHE A 217 16.77 -9.37 -18.47
C PHE A 217 15.81 -10.58 -18.45
N GLY A 218 14.54 -10.39 -18.05
CA GLY A 218 13.54 -11.46 -18.03
C GLY A 218 13.99 -12.63 -17.16
N GLN A 219 14.01 -13.84 -17.73
CA GLN A 219 14.45 -15.06 -17.03
C GLN A 219 15.95 -15.09 -16.71
N GLN A 220 16.75 -14.12 -17.17
CA GLN A 220 18.14 -13.94 -16.74
C GLN A 220 18.27 -13.07 -15.46
N TYR A 221 17.16 -12.54 -14.93
CA TYR A 221 17.15 -11.85 -13.63
C TYR A 221 16.99 -12.87 -12.48
N PRO A 222 17.74 -12.74 -11.37
CA PRO A 222 18.72 -11.69 -11.06
C PRO A 222 20.06 -11.86 -11.79
N VAL A 223 20.64 -10.72 -12.21
CA VAL A 223 21.97 -10.66 -12.86
C VAL A 223 23.06 -10.24 -11.85
N PRO A 224 24.35 -10.59 -12.11
CA PRO A 224 25.48 -10.10 -11.33
C PRO A 224 25.51 -8.56 -11.16
N ALA A 225 25.98 -8.10 -10.00
CA ALA A 225 25.92 -6.69 -9.61
C ALA A 225 26.78 -5.77 -10.50
N ASP A 226 27.87 -6.27 -11.07
CA ASP A 226 28.70 -5.58 -12.04
C ASP A 226 28.02 -5.46 -13.41
N GLN A 227 27.31 -6.51 -13.86
CA GLN A 227 26.45 -6.48 -15.05
C GLN A 227 25.29 -5.47 -14.89
N ALA A 228 24.63 -5.46 -13.73
CA ALA A 228 23.61 -4.46 -13.40
C ALA A 228 24.16 -3.02 -13.38
N ALA A 229 25.33 -2.81 -12.77
CA ALA A 229 25.99 -1.51 -12.73
C ALA A 229 26.44 -1.03 -14.13
N ALA A 230 26.96 -1.95 -14.96
CA ALA A 230 27.32 -1.67 -16.35
C ALA A 230 26.08 -1.26 -17.16
N PHE A 231 24.97 -1.99 -17.04
CA PHE A 231 23.71 -1.64 -17.72
C PHE A 231 23.24 -0.21 -17.42
N PHE A 232 23.22 0.22 -16.14
CA PHE A 232 22.79 1.58 -15.78
C PHE A 232 23.79 2.70 -16.13
N ARG A 233 25.08 2.35 -16.26
CA ARG A 233 26.16 3.24 -16.68
C ARG A 233 26.12 3.48 -18.19
N ASP A 234 26.06 2.40 -18.96
CA ASP A 234 26.31 2.41 -20.40
C ASP A 234 25.02 2.60 -21.23
N THR A 235 23.84 2.35 -20.65
CA THR A 235 22.56 2.60 -21.33
C THR A 235 22.25 4.11 -21.40
N PRO A 236 21.99 4.67 -22.61
CA PRO A 236 21.64 6.08 -22.77
C PRO A 236 20.45 6.52 -21.91
N LYS A 237 20.53 7.70 -21.30
CA LYS A 237 19.50 8.17 -20.34
C LYS A 237 18.09 8.30 -20.94
N SER A 238 17.97 8.55 -22.24
CA SER A 238 16.67 8.54 -22.96
C SER A 238 16.07 7.14 -23.12
N LYS A 239 16.89 6.07 -23.22
CA LYS A 239 16.44 4.68 -23.20
C LYS A 239 16.05 4.26 -21.77
N LEU A 240 16.87 4.59 -20.77
CA LEU A 240 16.55 4.36 -19.36
C LEU A 240 15.24 5.04 -18.92
N SER A 241 14.99 6.26 -19.39
CA SER A 241 13.75 7.01 -19.06
C SER A 241 12.48 6.38 -19.63
N ARG A 242 12.57 5.78 -20.83
CA ARG A 242 11.49 4.95 -21.37
C ARG A 242 11.31 3.68 -20.54
N MET A 243 12.38 2.90 -20.33
CA MET A 243 12.35 1.66 -19.54
C MET A 243 11.77 1.86 -18.12
N LEU A 244 12.05 2.99 -17.47
CA LEU A 244 11.40 3.38 -16.21
C LEU A 244 9.88 3.57 -16.38
N SER A 245 9.46 4.31 -17.42
CA SER A 245 8.04 4.56 -17.70
C SER A 245 7.30 3.26 -18.04
N ASP A 246 7.92 2.40 -18.85
CA ASP A 246 7.42 1.07 -19.20
C ASP A 246 7.34 0.15 -17.96
N ALA A 247 8.19 0.35 -16.96
CA ALA A 247 8.20 -0.44 -15.73
C ALA A 247 7.11 -0.06 -14.70
N ILE A 248 6.80 1.23 -14.52
CA ILE A 248 5.86 1.69 -13.46
C ILE A 248 4.62 2.45 -13.97
N GLN A 249 4.48 2.66 -15.28
CA GLN A 249 3.33 3.35 -15.87
C GLN A 249 2.54 2.44 -16.84
N GLN A 250 3.21 1.64 -17.67
CA GLN A 250 2.52 0.64 -18.50
C GLN A 250 1.56 -0.24 -17.66
N PRO A 251 1.94 -0.77 -16.47
CA PRO A 251 1.05 -1.60 -15.65
C PRO A 251 -0.24 -0.90 -15.20
N LEU A 252 -0.18 0.42 -14.91
CA LEU A 252 -1.37 1.22 -14.59
C LEU A 252 -2.32 1.26 -15.80
N SER A 253 -1.81 1.55 -17.00
CA SER A 253 -2.63 1.55 -18.22
C SER A 253 -3.13 0.16 -18.61
N THR A 254 -2.37 -0.92 -18.36
CA THR A 254 -2.81 -2.32 -18.58
C THR A 254 -3.98 -2.67 -17.65
N ALA A 255 -3.94 -2.24 -16.39
CA ALA A 255 -5.07 -2.35 -15.45
C ALA A 255 -6.27 -1.44 -15.82
N GLY A 256 -6.15 -0.62 -16.87
CA GLY A 256 -7.19 0.31 -17.30
C GLY A 256 -7.32 1.54 -16.41
N LEU A 257 -6.21 2.04 -15.87
CA LEU A 257 -6.12 3.32 -15.14
C LEU A 257 -5.60 4.44 -16.05
N ASP A 258 -6.12 5.65 -15.86
CA ASP A 258 -5.79 6.85 -16.64
C ASP A 258 -4.46 7.47 -16.17
N LEU A 259 -3.42 7.39 -17.01
CA LEU A 259 -2.09 7.95 -16.73
C LEU A 259 -2.03 9.48 -16.61
N THR A 260 -3.09 10.21 -16.98
CA THR A 260 -3.23 11.64 -16.69
C THR A 260 -3.73 11.89 -15.26
N LYS A 261 -4.45 10.93 -14.68
CA LYS A 261 -5.06 10.98 -13.35
C LYS A 261 -4.34 10.14 -12.29
N LEU A 262 -3.53 9.16 -12.66
CA LEU A 262 -2.67 8.39 -11.76
C LEU A 262 -1.38 7.98 -12.45
N ARG A 263 -0.24 8.52 -12.00
CA ARG A 263 1.10 8.18 -12.49
C ARG A 263 2.13 8.40 -11.39
N GLN A 264 2.98 7.40 -11.13
CA GLN A 264 4.28 7.65 -10.50
C GLN A 264 5.32 7.85 -11.60
N GLY A 265 5.93 9.03 -11.66
CA GLY A 265 6.82 9.41 -12.77
C GLY A 265 8.31 9.13 -12.54
N SER A 266 8.77 9.03 -11.28
CA SER A 266 10.19 8.95 -10.95
C SER A 266 10.49 8.16 -9.67
N LEU A 267 11.78 7.88 -9.43
CA LEU A 267 12.27 7.27 -8.19
C LEU A 267 12.04 8.21 -6.98
N PHE A 268 12.27 7.72 -5.76
CA PHE A 268 11.98 8.50 -4.55
C PHE A 268 13.22 9.19 -3.95
N THR A 269 14.43 8.72 -4.23
CA THR A 269 15.70 9.32 -3.79
C THR A 269 16.26 10.35 -4.78
N ARG A 270 17.19 11.21 -4.32
CA ARG A 270 17.86 12.19 -5.19
C ARG A 270 18.82 11.52 -6.18
N ARG A 271 19.61 10.55 -5.72
CA ARG A 271 20.59 9.83 -6.54
C ARG A 271 19.92 8.93 -7.58
N GLY A 272 18.86 8.21 -7.18
CA GLY A 272 18.09 7.37 -8.10
C GLY A 272 17.51 8.15 -9.28
N LYS A 273 16.94 9.34 -9.04
CA LYS A 273 16.45 10.24 -10.11
C LYS A 273 17.53 10.70 -11.10
N ALA A 274 18.78 10.79 -10.68
CA ALA A 274 19.90 11.15 -11.55
C ALA A 274 20.45 9.94 -12.33
N MET A 275 20.37 8.74 -11.76
CA MET A 275 20.80 7.50 -12.43
C MET A 275 19.77 7.02 -13.46
N LEU A 276 18.49 7.11 -13.12
CA LEU A 276 17.34 6.62 -13.89
C LEU A 276 16.29 7.76 -14.01
N PRO A 277 16.46 8.69 -14.98
CA PRO A 277 15.64 9.90 -15.08
C PRO A 277 14.18 9.62 -15.42
N GLY A 278 13.25 10.29 -14.74
CA GLY A 278 11.82 10.09 -14.89
C GLY A 278 11.02 11.38 -15.12
N THR A 279 9.70 11.23 -15.11
CA THR A 279 8.70 12.28 -15.34
C THR A 279 8.07 12.76 -14.02
N ASN A 280 7.07 13.66 -14.11
CA ASN A 280 6.28 14.09 -12.96
C ASN A 280 5.24 13.03 -12.54
N SER A 281 5.00 12.92 -11.23
CA SER A 281 3.91 12.10 -10.67
C SER A 281 2.63 12.92 -10.48
N VAL A 282 1.48 12.32 -10.76
CA VAL A 282 0.12 12.89 -10.62
C VAL A 282 -0.85 11.86 -10.03
N SER A 283 -1.89 12.34 -9.35
CA SER A 283 -2.96 11.55 -8.73
C SER A 283 -4.23 12.38 -8.55
N THR A 284 -5.39 11.80 -8.84
CA THR A 284 -6.71 12.27 -8.40
C THR A 284 -7.30 11.30 -7.36
N ALA A 285 -8.31 11.73 -6.61
CA ALA A 285 -8.95 10.87 -5.62
C ALA A 285 -9.76 9.75 -6.29
N GLY A 286 -10.46 10.07 -7.38
CA GLY A 286 -11.25 9.10 -8.16
C GLY A 286 -10.41 7.99 -8.80
N GLU A 287 -9.22 8.31 -9.33
CA GLU A 287 -8.39 7.30 -9.99
C GLU A 287 -7.67 6.38 -8.98
N LEU A 288 -7.36 6.92 -7.79
CA LEU A 288 -6.90 6.10 -6.66
C LEU A 288 -8.02 5.21 -6.10
N ALA A 289 -9.27 5.68 -6.06
CA ALA A 289 -10.41 4.84 -5.70
C ALA A 289 -10.65 3.72 -6.73
N ARG A 290 -10.45 4.02 -8.02
CA ARG A 290 -10.46 3.02 -9.10
C ARG A 290 -9.34 1.98 -8.96
N TYR A 291 -8.14 2.38 -8.55
CA TYR A 291 -7.07 1.44 -8.21
C TYR A 291 -7.49 0.48 -7.08
N LEU A 292 -8.06 1.01 -5.99
CA LEU A 292 -8.53 0.19 -4.86
C LEU A 292 -9.67 -0.76 -5.29
N LEU A 293 -10.62 -0.29 -6.09
CA LEU A 293 -11.68 -1.14 -6.66
C LEU A 293 -11.12 -2.30 -7.51
N LEU A 294 -10.17 -2.01 -8.40
CA LEU A 294 -9.53 -3.03 -9.23
C LEU A 294 -8.76 -4.05 -8.38
N MET A 295 -8.17 -3.63 -7.26
CA MET A 295 -7.51 -4.52 -6.30
C MET A 295 -8.53 -5.48 -5.67
N GLU A 296 -9.63 -4.95 -5.13
CA GLU A 296 -10.69 -5.74 -4.48
C GLU A 296 -11.44 -6.67 -5.44
N GLN A 297 -11.44 -6.37 -6.75
CA GLN A 297 -11.99 -7.24 -7.80
C GLN A 297 -11.00 -8.31 -8.31
N GLY A 298 -9.73 -8.30 -7.89
CA GLY A 298 -8.70 -9.20 -8.45
C GLY A 298 -8.22 -8.80 -9.86
N ARG A 299 -8.39 -7.54 -10.25
CA ARG A 299 -8.27 -7.01 -11.61
C ARG A 299 -7.16 -5.97 -11.80
N LEU A 300 -6.27 -5.78 -10.81
CA LEU A 300 -5.04 -5.01 -11.01
C LEU A 300 -4.07 -5.73 -11.94
N VAL A 301 -3.94 -7.05 -11.78
CA VAL A 301 -3.16 -7.94 -12.65
C VAL A 301 -3.93 -9.27 -12.77
N ASP A 302 -4.05 -9.95 -11.63
CA ASP A 302 -4.81 -11.20 -11.44
C ASP A 302 -5.22 -11.32 -9.94
N PRO A 303 -6.04 -12.30 -9.54
CA PRO A 303 -6.51 -12.44 -8.16
C PRO A 303 -5.40 -12.70 -7.13
N TRP A 304 -4.35 -13.47 -7.45
CA TRP A 304 -3.24 -13.69 -6.51
C TRP A 304 -2.41 -12.41 -6.35
N SER A 305 -1.98 -11.82 -7.46
CA SER A 305 -1.24 -10.56 -7.48
C SER A 305 -1.96 -9.43 -6.74
N SER A 306 -3.27 -9.30 -6.95
CA SER A 306 -4.08 -8.27 -6.29
C SER A 306 -4.21 -8.52 -4.78
N LEU A 307 -4.30 -9.79 -4.36
CA LEU A 307 -4.35 -10.17 -2.94
C LEU A 307 -3.01 -9.90 -2.22
N GLU A 308 -1.87 -10.20 -2.84
CA GLU A 308 -0.57 -9.89 -2.24
C GLU A 308 -0.30 -8.37 -2.17
N ILE A 309 -0.77 -7.58 -3.15
CA ILE A 309 -0.79 -6.11 -3.06
C ILE A 309 -1.66 -5.65 -1.87
N LYS A 310 -2.85 -6.23 -1.66
CA LYS A 310 -3.71 -5.93 -0.50
C LYS A 310 -3.01 -6.25 0.82
N LYS A 311 -2.39 -7.43 0.95
CA LYS A 311 -1.64 -7.85 2.14
C LYS A 311 -0.46 -6.92 2.45
N LEU A 312 0.28 -6.45 1.46
CA LEU A 312 1.37 -5.47 1.63
C LEU A 312 0.88 -4.08 2.09
N LEU A 313 -0.41 -3.78 1.96
CA LEU A 313 -1.04 -2.57 2.48
C LEU A 313 -1.66 -2.77 3.89
N TYR A 314 -1.78 -4.01 4.38
CA TYR A 314 -2.39 -4.33 5.67
C TYR A 314 -1.51 -3.94 6.86
N LEU A 315 -0.48 -4.74 7.18
CA LEU A 315 0.34 -4.50 8.36
C LEU A 315 1.44 -3.49 8.06
N THR A 316 1.06 -2.22 8.03
CA THR A 316 2.03 -1.12 7.96
C THR A 316 2.87 -1.01 9.24
N ASP A 317 3.81 -0.07 9.24
CA ASP A 317 4.78 0.11 10.32
C ASP A 317 4.21 0.91 11.50
N SER A 318 3.25 1.80 11.20
CA SER A 318 2.39 2.46 12.18
C SER A 318 1.18 3.06 11.47
N ARG A 319 -0.01 2.90 12.06
CA ARG A 319 -1.23 3.59 11.62
C ARG A 319 -1.05 5.10 11.75
N ILE A 320 -1.17 5.84 10.65
CA ILE A 320 -1.04 7.30 10.60
C ILE A 320 -2.22 7.97 9.89
N ARG A 321 -2.55 9.19 10.34
CA ARG A 321 -3.60 10.06 9.76
C ARG A 321 -4.96 9.39 9.79
N TYR A 322 -5.59 9.16 8.64
CA TYR A 322 -6.89 8.51 8.54
C TYR A 322 -6.88 7.12 9.23
N ALA A 323 -5.84 6.32 8.99
CA ALA A 323 -5.71 4.99 9.58
C ALA A 323 -5.45 5.02 11.10
N ALA A 324 -5.01 6.16 11.65
CA ALA A 324 -4.79 6.36 13.08
C ALA A 324 -6.06 6.78 13.84
N SER A 325 -7.24 6.69 13.23
CA SER A 325 -8.48 7.03 13.93
C SER A 325 -8.80 5.93 14.97
N PRO A 326 -8.95 6.24 16.27
CA PRO A 326 -9.14 5.20 17.30
C PRO A 326 -10.37 4.30 17.09
N VAL A 327 -11.39 4.81 16.41
CA VAL A 327 -12.59 4.03 16.02
C VAL A 327 -12.36 3.05 14.86
N LEU A 328 -11.10 2.70 14.61
CA LEU A 328 -10.67 1.69 13.63
C LEU A 328 -9.71 0.66 14.27
N GLU A 329 -9.41 0.75 15.57
CA GLU A 329 -8.49 -0.19 16.26
C GLU A 329 -9.02 -1.63 16.28
N ASP A 330 -10.33 -1.78 16.23
CA ASP A 330 -11.10 -3.02 16.05
C ASP A 330 -11.14 -3.53 14.60
N SER A 331 -10.75 -2.71 13.63
CA SER A 331 -11.01 -2.91 12.20
C SER A 331 -9.71 -3.15 11.40
N ALA A 332 -9.75 -4.06 10.43
CA ALA A 332 -8.66 -4.24 9.49
C ALA A 332 -8.55 -3.02 8.57
N VAL A 333 -7.37 -2.39 8.53
CA VAL A 333 -7.14 -1.17 7.73
C VAL A 333 -5.99 -1.39 6.77
N PHE A 334 -6.30 -1.50 5.48
CA PHE A 334 -5.34 -1.64 4.39
C PHE A 334 -5.05 -0.25 3.83
N PHE A 335 -3.84 0.28 3.95
CA PHE A 335 -3.60 1.68 3.60
C PHE A 335 -2.21 2.03 3.09
N LYS A 336 -2.16 3.14 2.34
CA LYS A 336 -0.92 3.89 2.09
C LYS A 336 -1.16 5.36 2.38
N SER A 337 -0.38 5.93 3.29
CA SER A 337 -0.25 7.38 3.44
C SER A 337 1.01 7.90 2.74
N GLY A 338 0.96 9.16 2.32
CA GLY A 338 2.10 9.85 1.71
C GLY A 338 2.05 11.36 1.90
N SER A 339 3.20 12.01 1.81
CA SER A 339 3.31 13.47 1.87
C SER A 339 4.41 14.01 0.98
N LEU A 340 4.24 15.26 0.60
CA LEU A 340 5.26 16.08 -0.05
C LEU A 340 4.93 17.54 0.29
N TYR A 341 5.79 18.20 1.06
CA TYR A 341 5.62 19.61 1.43
C TYR A 341 6.88 20.41 1.07
N SER A 342 6.72 21.70 0.81
CA SER A 342 7.85 22.63 0.69
C SER A 342 7.45 24.05 1.08
N CYS A 343 8.46 24.84 1.43
CA CYS A 343 8.29 26.22 1.88
C CYS A 343 8.98 27.21 0.94
N ARG A 344 8.59 28.48 1.09
CA ARG A 344 9.22 29.69 0.53
C ARG A 344 9.36 30.71 1.66
N ALA A 345 10.35 31.61 1.56
CA ALA A 345 10.49 32.71 2.51
C ALA A 345 9.22 33.57 2.55
N GLU A 346 8.73 33.84 3.76
CA GLU A 346 7.53 34.62 4.04
C GLU A 346 7.65 35.25 5.44
N LYS A 347 7.33 36.54 5.57
CA LYS A 347 7.49 37.27 6.85
C LYS A 347 6.51 36.74 7.90
N GLY A 348 7.03 36.32 9.06
CA GLY A 348 6.22 35.82 10.18
C GLY A 348 5.76 34.37 10.03
N PHE A 349 6.27 33.62 9.04
CA PHE A 349 5.99 32.19 8.88
C PHE A 349 7.27 31.36 9.05
N GLN A 350 7.21 30.34 9.91
CA GLN A 350 8.29 29.36 10.11
C GLN A 350 7.93 28.03 9.44
N CYS A 351 8.82 27.51 8.60
CA CYS A 351 8.65 26.21 7.96
C CYS A 351 8.78 25.06 8.98
N GLY A 352 7.90 24.06 8.88
CA GLY A 352 7.92 22.87 9.72
C GLY A 352 7.41 21.62 9.00
N LYS A 353 7.48 20.47 9.67
CA LYS A 353 6.98 19.18 9.16
C LYS A 353 5.48 19.30 8.86
N PHE A 354 5.08 19.01 7.62
CA PHE A 354 3.68 19.12 7.17
C PHE A 354 3.05 20.53 7.30
N LEU A 355 3.85 21.60 7.28
CA LEU A 355 3.38 23.00 7.36
C LEU A 355 3.70 23.83 6.10
N GLY A 356 3.86 23.22 4.91
CA GLY A 356 4.35 23.92 3.71
C GLY A 356 3.53 25.17 3.30
N ASN A 357 4.18 26.30 3.02
CA ASN A 357 3.55 27.54 2.50
C ASN A 357 3.75 27.76 0.98
N ARG A 358 4.34 26.77 0.29
CA ARG A 358 4.41 26.69 -1.18
C ARG A 358 3.56 25.55 -1.73
N LEU A 359 3.63 24.38 -1.09
CA LEU A 359 2.78 23.21 -1.31
C LEU A 359 2.85 22.34 -0.05
N ASN A 360 1.77 21.65 0.29
CA ASN A 360 1.66 20.86 1.53
C ASN A 360 0.81 19.61 1.32
N TYR A 361 1.23 18.73 0.40
CA TYR A 361 0.45 17.55 0.05
C TYR A 361 0.41 16.54 1.19
N MET A 362 -0.80 16.17 1.60
CA MET A 362 -1.05 15.11 2.57
C MET A 362 -2.11 14.16 2.02
N ASN A 363 -1.69 12.92 1.78
CA ASN A 363 -2.46 11.94 1.03
C ASN A 363 -2.64 10.67 1.85
N SER A 364 -3.82 10.05 1.75
CA SER A 364 -4.15 8.75 2.32
C SER A 364 -5.07 8.00 1.36
N VAL A 365 -4.73 6.74 1.05
CA VAL A 365 -5.66 5.74 0.49
C VAL A 365 -5.87 4.67 1.56
N VAL A 366 -7.12 4.31 1.85
CA VAL A 366 -7.49 3.32 2.88
C VAL A 366 -8.60 2.41 2.36
N ILE A 367 -8.60 1.15 2.81
CA ILE A 367 -9.74 0.24 2.84
C ILE A 367 -9.92 -0.19 4.30
N ILE A 368 -11.16 -0.23 4.76
CA ILE A 368 -11.54 -0.62 6.11
C ILE A 368 -12.47 -1.83 6.01
N GLU A 369 -12.15 -2.89 6.76
CA GLU A 369 -13.00 -4.07 6.95
C GLU A 369 -13.18 -4.31 8.46
N SER A 370 -14.40 -4.11 8.99
CA SER A 370 -14.69 -4.35 10.42
C SER A 370 -14.87 -5.84 10.70
N ILE A 371 -14.31 -6.36 11.78
CA ILE A 371 -14.26 -7.81 12.06
C ILE A 371 -15.05 -8.24 13.32
N ASP A 372 -15.62 -7.28 14.06
CA ASP A 372 -16.33 -7.44 15.34
C ASP A 372 -17.87 -7.51 15.21
N ARG A 373 -18.42 -7.16 14.03
CA ARG A 373 -19.85 -6.84 13.86
C ARG A 373 -20.50 -7.47 12.63
N SER A 374 -21.82 -7.63 12.69
CA SER A 374 -22.66 -8.05 11.57
C SER A 374 -23.70 -6.98 11.19
N PRO A 375 -23.92 -6.67 9.90
CA PRO A 375 -23.04 -7.01 8.78
C PRO A 375 -21.66 -6.37 8.95
N ALA A 376 -20.61 -6.98 8.40
CA ALA A 376 -19.27 -6.40 8.38
C ALA A 376 -19.24 -5.19 7.44
N LEU A 377 -18.71 -4.06 7.92
CA LEU A 377 -18.46 -2.88 7.10
C LEU A 377 -17.28 -3.14 6.16
N LYS A 378 -17.42 -2.79 4.89
CA LYS A 378 -16.37 -2.87 3.88
C LYS A 378 -16.40 -1.63 2.99
N TYR A 379 -15.42 -0.73 3.17
CA TYR A 379 -15.40 0.54 2.44
C TYR A 379 -13.99 1.09 2.22
N ALA A 380 -13.79 1.77 1.10
CA ALA A 380 -12.58 2.48 0.73
C ALA A 380 -12.78 3.99 0.87
N VAL A 381 -11.73 4.69 1.31
CA VAL A 381 -11.67 6.15 1.27
C VAL A 381 -10.34 6.61 0.69
N VAL A 382 -10.40 7.65 -0.15
CA VAL A 382 -9.22 8.39 -0.61
C VAL A 382 -9.34 9.83 -0.13
N VAL A 383 -8.24 10.35 0.41
CA VAL A 383 -8.11 11.74 0.84
C VAL A 383 -6.82 12.29 0.25
N LEU A 384 -6.95 13.25 -0.67
CA LEU A 384 -5.85 14.06 -1.20
C LEU A 384 -6.06 15.49 -0.71
N SER A 385 -5.08 16.09 -0.04
CA SER A 385 -5.17 17.47 0.44
C SER A 385 -3.92 18.30 0.15
N ASN A 386 -4.07 19.62 0.13
CA ASN A 386 -3.00 20.60 -0.06
C ASN A 386 -3.22 21.86 0.82
N VAL A 387 -3.57 21.67 2.09
CA VAL A 387 -3.82 22.81 3.01
C VAL A 387 -2.50 23.45 3.42
N LEU A 388 -2.23 24.65 2.92
CA LEU A 388 -0.98 25.35 3.22
C LEU A 388 -0.89 25.75 4.71
N LYS A 389 0.34 25.75 5.25
CA LYS A 389 0.67 26.19 6.63
C LYS A 389 -0.02 25.39 7.76
N LYS A 390 -0.62 24.24 7.48
CA LYS A 390 -1.44 23.48 8.44
C LYS A 390 -1.19 21.97 8.33
N ASP A 391 -0.85 21.32 9.43
CA ASP A 391 -0.77 19.85 9.45
C ASP A 391 -2.19 19.28 9.37
N SER A 392 -2.47 18.58 8.28
CA SER A 392 -3.78 17.97 8.02
C SER A 392 -3.88 16.54 8.55
N SER A 393 -2.88 16.04 9.28
CA SER A 393 -2.89 14.69 9.88
C SER A 393 -4.07 14.50 10.84
N GLU A 394 -4.34 15.47 11.71
CA GLU A 394 -5.49 15.47 12.63
C GLU A 394 -6.83 15.58 11.90
N ILE A 395 -6.88 16.32 10.78
CA ILE A 395 -8.08 16.43 9.94
C ILE A 395 -8.38 15.08 9.27
N HIS A 396 -7.36 14.42 8.71
CA HIS A 396 -7.50 13.08 8.14
C HIS A 396 -7.96 12.06 9.20
N GLN A 397 -7.39 12.10 10.42
CA GLN A 397 -7.80 11.25 11.55
C GLN A 397 -9.25 11.51 11.99
N THR A 398 -9.65 12.78 12.06
CA THR A 398 -11.01 13.23 12.41
C THR A 398 -12.02 12.86 11.33
N LEU A 399 -11.62 12.96 10.05
CA LEU A 399 -12.41 12.49 8.91
C LEU A 399 -12.62 10.97 9.00
N GLY A 400 -11.59 10.20 9.35
CA GLY A 400 -11.71 8.77 9.64
C GLY A 400 -12.82 8.45 10.63
N ARG A 401 -12.85 9.18 11.76
CA ARG A 401 -13.88 9.02 12.79
C ARG A 401 -15.28 9.38 12.29
N ARG A 402 -15.40 10.51 11.56
CA ARG A 402 -16.68 11.03 11.06
C ARG A 402 -17.26 10.15 9.95
N VAL A 403 -16.42 9.63 9.05
CA VAL A 403 -16.84 8.73 7.97
C VAL A 403 -17.15 7.33 8.50
N HIS A 404 -16.38 6.79 9.45
CA HIS A 404 -16.72 5.50 10.06
C HIS A 404 -18.08 5.56 10.76
N ALA A 405 -18.36 6.60 11.55
CA ALA A 405 -19.68 6.82 12.16
C ALA A 405 -20.81 6.97 11.12
N LEU A 406 -20.55 7.60 9.97
CA LEU A 406 -21.51 7.68 8.86
C LEU A 406 -21.81 6.29 8.28
N ILE A 407 -20.81 5.47 7.99
CA ILE A 407 -20.99 4.10 7.50
C ILE A 407 -21.71 3.23 8.56
N GLN A 408 -21.36 3.35 9.85
CA GLN A 408 -22.10 2.68 10.93
C GLN A 408 -23.59 3.06 10.97
N SER A 409 -23.94 4.32 10.66
CA SER A 409 -25.34 4.78 10.62
C SER A 409 -26.12 4.29 9.39
N LEU A 410 -25.43 4.03 8.29
CA LEU A 410 -26.01 3.47 7.05
C LEU A 410 -26.21 1.95 7.16
N HIS A 411 -25.36 1.27 7.94
CA HIS A 411 -25.45 -0.16 8.22
C HIS A 411 -25.54 -0.41 9.74
N PRO A 412 -26.72 -0.25 10.37
CA PRO A 412 -26.92 -0.58 11.78
C PRO A 412 -26.50 -2.03 12.07
N SER A 413 -25.74 -2.25 13.15
CA SER A 413 -25.27 -3.58 13.50
C SER A 413 -26.29 -4.36 14.34
N THR A 414 -26.37 -5.67 14.09
CA THR A 414 -26.65 -6.62 15.16
C THR A 414 -25.30 -6.98 15.80
N LYS A 415 -25.18 -6.77 17.11
CA LYS A 415 -24.00 -7.25 17.84
C LYS A 415 -23.95 -8.77 17.69
N LEU A 416 -22.82 -9.29 17.23
CA LEU A 416 -22.52 -10.70 17.38
C LEU A 416 -22.46 -11.01 18.88
N PRO A 417 -23.11 -12.08 19.38
CA PRO A 417 -22.86 -12.52 20.74
C PRO A 417 -21.39 -12.93 20.83
N PHE A 418 -20.68 -12.45 21.85
CA PHE A 418 -19.34 -12.95 22.15
C PHE A 418 -19.47 -14.44 22.44
N LEU A 419 -18.91 -15.27 21.56
CA LEU A 419 -18.60 -16.65 21.90
C LEU A 419 -17.46 -16.61 22.90
N GLU A 420 -17.79 -16.82 24.18
CA GLU A 420 -16.82 -17.19 25.19
C GLU A 420 -16.13 -18.47 24.70
N MET A 421 -14.90 -18.36 24.21
CA MET A 421 -14.05 -19.53 24.05
C MET A 421 -13.72 -20.02 25.46
N GLY A 422 -14.24 -21.20 25.80
CA GLY A 422 -14.17 -21.78 27.14
C GLY A 422 -12.74 -22.02 27.64
N GLU A 423 -12.68 -22.26 28.95
CA GLU A 423 -11.48 -22.39 29.79
C GLU A 423 -10.48 -23.48 29.34
#